data_AF-A0A9E4DXM3-F1
#
_entry.id   AF-A0A9E4DXM3-F1
#
_cell.length_a   1.000
_cell.length_b   1.000
_cell.length_c   1.000
_cell.angle_alpha   90.00
_cell.angle_beta   90.00
_cell.angle_gamma   90.00
#
_symmetry.space_group_name_H-M   'P 1'
#
loop_
_entity.id
_entity.type
_entity.pdbx_description
1 polymer ?
#
loop_
_entity_poly.entity_id
_entity_poly.type
_entity_poly.pdbx_seq_one_letter_code
_entity_poly.pdbx_strand_id
1 'polypeptide(L)'
;MDWEVKQRGRVTYYRKKTNDVFSDLVVETLDNGDLKIRFVGMTGALAATNELELDNVARMDPAKEIPRIFDTWEMYVREAGICDSLAELDFLEVHSFGAAPKEPHPLVEPEGYAAEKERIRQAYAQAYATYWKEKMPKNGLPVRFTVYLEELPDTAASYEFGAVALYQKAAE
;
A
#
# COMPACT_ATOMS: atom_id res chain seq x y z
N MET A 1 4.62 -17.08 -4.16
CA MET A 1 4.79 -16.80 -2.73
C MET A 1 4.35 -18.01 -1.93
N ASP A 2 5.12 -18.41 -0.91
CA ASP A 2 4.80 -19.56 -0.07
C ASP A 2 4.00 -19.11 1.17
N TRP A 3 2.67 -19.11 1.02
CA TRP A 3 1.73 -18.65 2.05
C TRP A 3 1.52 -19.68 3.15
N GLU A 4 1.54 -19.24 4.40
CA GLU A 4 0.84 -19.90 5.49
C GLU A 4 -0.60 -19.39 5.54
N VAL A 5 -1.54 -20.25 5.17
CA VAL A 5 -2.97 -19.91 5.07
C VAL A 5 -3.73 -20.50 6.24
N LYS A 6 -4.50 -19.67 6.94
CA LYS A 6 -5.36 -20.09 8.04
C LYS A 6 -6.79 -19.61 7.83
N GLN A 7 -7.75 -20.53 7.83
CA GLN A 7 -9.17 -20.19 7.74
C GLN A 7 -9.85 -20.31 9.11
N ARG A 8 -10.70 -19.32 9.44
CA ARG A 8 -11.54 -19.29 10.64
C ARG A 8 -12.94 -18.76 10.28
N GLY A 9 -13.88 -19.68 10.06
CA GLY A 9 -15.22 -19.31 9.61
C GLY A 9 -15.16 -18.62 8.24
N ARG A 10 -15.73 -17.41 8.16
CA ARG A 10 -15.76 -16.59 6.93
C ARG A 10 -14.43 -15.86 6.64
N VAL A 11 -13.44 -15.95 7.51
CA VAL A 11 -12.19 -15.18 7.40
C VAL A 11 -11.02 -16.11 7.07
N THR A 12 -10.23 -15.74 6.07
CA THR A 12 -8.99 -16.40 5.67
C THR A 12 -7.83 -15.43 5.84
N TYR A 13 -6.78 -15.89 6.52
CA TYR A 13 -5.57 -15.14 6.80
C TYR A 13 -4.44 -15.69 5.94
N TYR A 14 -3.77 -14.81 5.19
CA TYR A 14 -2.58 -15.13 4.41
C TYR A 14 -1.38 -14.46 5.06
N ARG A 15 -0.37 -15.25 5.39
CA ARG A 15 0.84 -14.79 6.04
C ARG A 15 2.07 -15.42 5.40
N LYS A 16 3.10 -14.64 5.09
CA LYS A 16 4.39 -15.20 4.66
C LYS A 16 5.02 -16.00 5.80
N LYS A 17 5.71 -17.10 5.48
CA LYS A 17 6.42 -17.90 6.50
C LYS A 17 7.52 -17.12 7.25
N THR A 18 8.00 -16.03 6.67
CA THR A 18 9.00 -15.14 7.27
C THR A 18 8.42 -14.12 8.24
N ASN A 19 7.09 -13.97 8.30
CA ASN A 19 6.40 -13.07 9.19
C ASN A 19 5.64 -13.88 10.23
N ASP A 20 5.99 -13.75 11.52
CA ASP A 20 5.33 -14.49 12.60
C ASP A 20 4.29 -13.68 13.39
N VAL A 21 4.18 -12.36 13.13
CA VAL A 21 3.45 -11.42 13.99
C VAL A 21 2.06 -11.04 13.45
N PHE A 22 1.94 -10.83 12.14
CA PHE A 22 0.70 -10.36 11.51
C PHE A 22 0.49 -10.98 10.13
N SER A 23 -0.73 -10.90 9.59
CA SER A 23 -1.06 -11.38 8.25
C SER A 23 -0.80 -10.30 7.20
N ASP A 24 -0.35 -10.71 6.02
CA ASP A 24 -0.10 -9.83 4.88
C ASP A 24 -1.42 -9.51 4.13
N LEU A 25 -2.37 -10.46 4.14
CA LEU A 25 -3.75 -10.26 3.72
C LEU A 25 -4.71 -10.89 4.73
N VAL A 26 -5.83 -10.22 4.99
CA VAL A 26 -6.99 -10.81 5.68
C VAL A 26 -8.20 -10.67 4.79
N VAL A 27 -8.77 -11.81 4.39
CA VAL A 27 -9.89 -11.90 3.47
C VAL A 27 -11.13 -12.38 4.21
N GLU A 28 -12.23 -11.64 4.07
CA GLU A 28 -13.53 -11.99 4.61
C GLU A 28 -14.48 -12.31 3.46
N THR A 29 -14.98 -13.54 3.40
CA THR A 29 -16.03 -13.93 2.46
C THR A 29 -17.38 -13.39 2.95
N LEU A 30 -18.03 -12.59 2.10
CA LEU A 30 -19.35 -12.02 2.35
C LEU A 30 -20.45 -13.03 1.99
N ASP A 31 -21.67 -12.77 2.45
CA ASP A 31 -22.79 -13.70 2.30
C ASP A 31 -23.17 -13.95 0.83
N ASN A 32 -22.84 -13.02 -0.07
CA ASN A 32 -23.02 -13.13 -1.53
C ASN A 32 -21.81 -13.77 -2.25
N GLY A 33 -20.78 -14.20 -1.52
CA GLY A 33 -19.57 -14.81 -2.10
C GLY A 33 -18.47 -13.82 -2.49
N ASP A 34 -18.72 -12.51 -2.40
CA ASP A 34 -17.69 -11.48 -2.59
C ASP A 34 -16.62 -11.57 -1.50
N LEU A 35 -15.43 -11.03 -1.80
CA LEU A 35 -14.30 -11.06 -0.87
C LEU A 35 -13.94 -9.64 -0.44
N LYS A 36 -14.05 -9.35 0.85
CA LYS A 36 -13.50 -8.12 1.44
C LYS A 36 -12.07 -8.37 1.89
N ILE A 37 -11.13 -7.65 1.29
CA ILE A 37 -9.69 -7.84 1.45
C ILE A 37 -9.13 -6.69 2.27
N ARG A 38 -8.41 -7.00 3.34
CA ARG A 38 -7.64 -6.03 4.13
C ARG A 38 -6.17 -6.29 3.86
N PHE A 39 -5.48 -5.25 3.39
CA PHE A 39 -4.06 -5.29 3.09
C PHE A 39 -3.24 -4.90 4.31
N VAL A 40 -2.07 -5.51 4.45
CA VAL A 40 -1.06 -5.07 5.40
C VAL A 40 -0.60 -3.64 5.13
N GLY A 41 -0.20 -2.95 6.20
CA GLY A 41 0.54 -1.69 6.10
C GLY A 41 1.78 -1.86 5.21
N MET A 42 1.93 -1.03 4.19
CA MET A 42 2.99 -1.17 3.19
C MET A 42 3.66 0.17 2.88
N THR A 43 4.99 0.15 2.84
CA THR A 43 5.83 1.28 2.46
C THR A 43 6.56 0.98 1.15
N GLY A 44 6.74 2.00 0.32
CA GLY A 44 7.36 1.85 -1.00
C GLY A 44 8.89 1.86 -1.02
N ALA A 45 9.51 2.07 0.14
CA ALA A 45 10.96 2.14 0.30
C ALA A 45 11.54 0.75 0.63
N LEU A 46 12.00 0.49 1.84
CA LEU A 46 12.65 -0.77 2.21
C LEU A 46 11.70 -1.96 2.08
N ALA A 47 10.47 -1.84 2.56
CA ALA A 47 9.51 -2.95 2.53
C ALA A 47 9.25 -3.42 1.09
N ALA A 48 8.74 -2.54 0.22
CA ALA A 48 8.49 -2.93 -1.18
C ALA A 48 9.77 -3.28 -1.96
N THR A 49 10.93 -2.71 -1.63
CA THR A 49 12.21 -3.12 -2.25
C THR A 49 12.52 -4.58 -1.96
N ASN A 50 12.32 -5.03 -0.72
CA ASN A 50 12.53 -6.43 -0.34
C ASN A 50 11.49 -7.35 -0.96
N GLU A 51 10.21 -6.96 -0.96
CA GLU A 51 9.11 -7.78 -1.48
C GLU A 51 9.16 -7.94 -3.00
N LEU A 52 9.57 -6.89 -3.72
CA LEU A 52 9.68 -6.89 -5.18
C LEU A 52 11.10 -7.22 -5.67
N GLU A 53 12.01 -7.60 -4.77
CA GLU A 53 13.41 -7.95 -5.06
C GLU A 53 14.14 -6.89 -5.92
N LEU A 54 13.98 -5.61 -5.56
CA LEU A 54 14.55 -4.49 -6.31
C LEU A 54 15.97 -4.14 -5.83
N ASP A 55 16.83 -3.71 -6.76
CA ASP A 55 18.22 -3.37 -6.45
C ASP A 55 18.40 -2.02 -5.74
N ASN A 56 17.35 -1.18 -5.67
CA ASN A 56 17.46 0.17 -5.13
C ASN A 56 16.28 0.59 -4.24
N VAL A 57 16.62 1.19 -3.10
CA VAL A 57 15.65 1.74 -2.15
C VAL A 57 15.18 3.13 -2.61
N ALA A 58 13.87 3.29 -2.78
CA ALA A 58 13.25 4.57 -3.07
C ALA A 58 13.13 5.40 -1.78
N ARG A 59 14.19 6.15 -1.44
CA ARG A 59 14.26 6.92 -0.21
C ARG A 59 13.61 8.31 -0.40
N MET A 60 12.54 8.59 0.35
CA MET A 60 11.77 9.85 0.28
C MET A 60 11.39 10.25 -1.14
N ASP A 61 11.04 9.27 -1.97
CA ASP A 61 10.73 9.42 -3.39
C ASP A 61 9.33 8.85 -3.70
N PRO A 62 8.26 9.61 -3.40
CA PRO A 62 6.89 9.17 -3.63
C PRO A 62 6.61 8.71 -5.07
N ALA A 63 7.31 9.27 -6.07
CA ALA A 63 7.12 8.90 -7.46
C ALA A 63 7.48 7.43 -7.73
N LYS A 64 8.44 6.87 -6.98
CA LYS A 64 8.78 5.45 -7.02
C LYS A 64 8.07 4.65 -5.94
N GLU A 65 7.94 5.21 -4.74
CA GLU A 65 7.37 4.51 -3.60
C GLU A 65 5.90 4.14 -3.82
N ILE A 66 5.07 5.08 -4.32
CA ILE A 66 3.62 4.84 -4.41
C ILE A 66 3.28 3.70 -5.37
N PRO A 67 3.81 3.63 -6.60
CA PRO A 67 3.59 2.47 -7.47
C PRO A 67 4.05 1.15 -6.82
N ARG A 68 5.22 1.14 -6.18
CA ARG A 68 5.76 -0.06 -5.53
C ARG A 68 4.86 -0.63 -4.44
N ILE A 69 4.18 0.24 -3.67
CA ILE A 69 3.19 -0.20 -2.67
C ILE A 69 2.08 -1.00 -3.35
N PHE A 70 1.48 -0.45 -4.40
CA PHE A 70 0.39 -1.10 -5.10
C PHE A 70 0.86 -2.34 -5.87
N ASP A 71 2.02 -2.30 -6.52
CA ASP A 71 2.60 -3.46 -7.21
C ASP A 71 2.86 -4.61 -6.23
N THR A 72 3.28 -4.31 -5.00
CA THR A 72 3.45 -5.31 -3.94
C THR A 72 2.11 -5.95 -3.55
N TRP A 73 1.07 -5.14 -3.37
CA TRP A 73 -0.28 -5.66 -3.09
C TRP A 73 -0.87 -6.45 -4.26
N GLU A 74 -0.61 -6.04 -5.52
CA GLU A 74 -1.01 -6.78 -6.72
C GLU A 74 -0.35 -8.15 -6.73
N MET A 75 0.97 -8.21 -6.48
CA MET A 75 1.69 -9.47 -6.33
C MET A 75 1.05 -10.33 -5.24
N TYR A 76 0.67 -9.78 -4.09
CA TYR A 76 0.08 -10.57 -3.00
C TYR A 76 -1.26 -11.20 -3.40
N VAL A 77 -2.17 -10.44 -4.01
CA VAL A 77 -3.49 -10.99 -4.39
C VAL A 77 -3.38 -12.02 -5.50
N ARG A 78 -2.44 -11.83 -6.44
CA ARG A 78 -2.14 -12.80 -7.51
C ARG A 78 -1.58 -14.10 -6.94
N GLU A 79 -0.56 -14.00 -6.09
CA GLU A 79 0.09 -15.15 -5.47
C GLU A 79 -0.82 -15.88 -4.48
N ALA A 80 -1.79 -15.18 -3.88
CA ALA A 80 -2.83 -15.78 -3.06
C ALA A 80 -3.95 -16.44 -3.89
N GLY A 81 -3.94 -16.29 -5.23
CA GLY A 81 -4.98 -16.82 -6.11
C GLY A 81 -6.34 -16.14 -5.95
N ILE A 82 -6.36 -14.86 -5.55
CA ILE A 82 -7.58 -14.09 -5.32
C ILE A 82 -8.09 -13.46 -6.62
N CYS A 83 -7.22 -12.71 -7.30
CA CYS A 83 -7.49 -12.07 -8.60
C CYS A 83 -6.17 -11.82 -9.35
N ASP A 84 -6.25 -11.52 -10.65
CA ASP A 84 -5.08 -11.34 -11.52
C ASP A 84 -4.55 -9.90 -11.51
N SER A 85 -5.39 -8.92 -11.13
CA SER A 85 -4.97 -7.51 -11.00
C SER A 85 -5.75 -6.76 -9.93
N LEU A 86 -5.11 -5.71 -9.37
CA LEU A 86 -5.82 -4.74 -8.51
C LEU A 86 -6.93 -4.00 -9.25
N ALA A 87 -6.89 -3.92 -10.58
CA ALA A 87 -7.97 -3.32 -11.37
C ALA A 87 -9.31 -4.09 -11.26
N GLU A 88 -9.29 -5.34 -10.78
CA GLU A 88 -10.50 -6.11 -10.50
C GLU A 88 -11.07 -5.84 -9.10
N LEU A 89 -10.40 -5.02 -8.29
CA LEU A 89 -10.79 -4.71 -6.92
C LEU A 89 -11.38 -3.31 -6.82
N ASP A 90 -12.50 -3.21 -6.12
CA ASP A 90 -13.05 -1.93 -5.70
C ASP A 90 -12.44 -1.55 -4.35
N PHE A 91 -11.45 -0.65 -4.37
CA PHE A 91 -10.91 -0.09 -3.13
C PHE A 91 -11.97 0.76 -2.45
N LEU A 92 -12.31 0.39 -1.22
CA LEU A 92 -13.29 1.11 -0.41
C LEU A 92 -12.62 2.25 0.34
N GLU A 93 -11.47 1.96 0.94
CA GLU A 93 -10.71 2.91 1.75
C GLU A 93 -9.20 2.74 1.56
N VAL A 94 -8.48 3.87 1.56
CA VAL A 94 -7.02 3.93 1.65
C VAL A 94 -6.65 4.89 2.77
N HIS A 95 -5.86 4.40 3.73
CA HIS A 95 -5.31 5.17 4.83
C HIS A 95 -3.85 5.46 4.52
N SER A 96 -3.49 6.73 4.38
CA SER A 96 -2.11 7.14 4.08
C SER A 96 -1.46 7.83 5.28
N PHE A 97 -0.27 7.39 5.66
CA PHE A 97 0.53 7.99 6.72
C PHE A 97 1.81 8.55 6.11
N GLY A 98 1.97 9.88 6.09
CA GLY A 98 3.14 10.54 5.54
C GLY A 98 4.18 10.83 6.62
N ALA A 99 5.44 10.45 6.41
CA ALA A 99 6.55 10.75 7.31
C ALA A 99 7.05 12.20 7.16
N ALA A 100 7.72 12.70 8.19
CA ALA A 100 8.51 13.93 8.07
C ALA A 100 9.67 13.75 7.07
N PRO A 101 10.07 14.82 6.34
CA PRO A 101 11.34 14.86 5.64
C PRO A 101 12.49 14.37 6.52
N LYS A 102 13.37 13.54 5.96
CA LYS A 102 14.53 13.05 6.73
C LYS A 102 15.68 14.05 6.71
N GLU A 103 15.81 14.80 5.62
CA GLU A 103 16.75 15.90 5.46
C GLU A 103 16.10 16.96 4.55
N PRO A 104 16.40 18.25 4.73
CA PRO A 104 17.24 18.82 5.79
C PRO A 104 16.52 18.90 7.15
N HIS A 105 17.21 19.15 8.26
CA HIS A 105 16.60 19.20 9.59
C HIS A 105 15.93 20.57 9.86
N PRO A 106 14.70 20.63 10.41
CA PRO A 106 13.96 21.89 10.57
C PRO A 106 14.60 22.91 11.51
N LEU A 107 15.45 22.48 12.44
CA LEU A 107 16.19 23.39 13.34
C LEU A 107 17.44 24.00 12.67
N VAL A 108 17.95 23.38 11.61
CA VAL A 108 19.17 23.82 10.92
C VAL A 108 18.80 24.60 9.66
N GLU A 109 17.80 24.11 8.91
CA GLU A 109 17.35 24.71 7.66
C GLU A 109 15.81 24.69 7.55
N PRO A 110 15.11 25.60 8.25
CA PRO A 110 13.65 25.60 8.33
C PRO A 110 12.96 25.74 6.96
N GLU A 111 13.49 26.61 6.09
CA GLU A 111 12.95 26.86 4.76
C GLU A 111 13.16 25.64 3.84
N GLY A 112 14.35 25.04 3.87
CA GLY A 112 14.66 23.81 3.13
C GLY A 112 13.77 22.64 3.55
N TYR A 113 13.54 22.48 4.86
CA TYR A 113 12.62 21.46 5.38
C TYR A 113 11.18 21.70 4.92
N ALA A 114 10.71 22.95 4.95
CA ALA A 114 9.38 23.30 4.47
C ALA A 114 9.21 23.04 2.97
N ALA A 115 10.22 23.37 2.16
CA ALA A 115 10.25 23.11 0.73
C ALA A 115 10.25 21.61 0.42
N GLU A 116 11.05 20.83 1.15
CA GLU A 116 11.09 19.38 0.97
C GLU A 116 9.76 18.71 1.36
N LYS A 117 9.14 19.17 2.45
CA LYS A 117 7.81 18.71 2.84
C LYS A 117 6.77 18.96 1.75
N GLU A 118 6.81 20.12 1.11
CA GLU A 118 5.92 20.45 0.00
C GLU A 118 6.21 19.59 -1.24
N ARG A 119 7.48 19.41 -1.60
CA ARG A 119 7.92 18.55 -2.71
C ARG A 119 7.40 17.12 -2.55
N ILE A 120 7.59 16.52 -1.37
CA ILE A 120 7.13 15.15 -1.07
C ILE A 120 5.61 15.04 -1.22
N ARG A 121 4.86 16.01 -0.69
CA ARG A 121 3.39 16.00 -0.75
C ARG A 121 2.86 16.13 -2.18
N GLN A 122 3.48 17.01 -2.97
CA GLN A 122 3.15 17.17 -4.39
C GLN A 122 3.49 15.91 -5.17
N ALA A 123 4.67 15.33 -4.96
CA ALA A 123 5.08 14.09 -5.60
C ALA A 123 4.14 12.92 -5.24
N TYR A 124 3.71 12.81 -3.97
CA TYR A 124 2.72 11.83 -3.54
C TYR A 124 1.39 12.02 -4.26
N ALA A 125 0.85 13.24 -4.26
CA ALA A 125 -0.43 13.51 -4.89
C ALA A 125 -0.41 13.18 -6.38
N GLN A 126 0.69 13.54 -7.06
CA GLN A 126 0.90 13.22 -8.47
C GLN A 126 1.04 11.72 -8.71
N ALA A 127 1.90 11.03 -7.96
CA ALA A 127 2.15 9.59 -8.12
C ALA A 127 0.88 8.77 -7.88
N TYR A 128 0.15 9.09 -6.82
CA TYR A 128 -1.14 8.47 -6.53
C TYR A 128 -2.13 8.69 -7.68
N ALA A 129 -2.33 9.94 -8.11
CA ALA A 129 -3.26 10.26 -9.18
C ALA A 129 -2.89 9.58 -10.51
N THR A 130 -1.60 9.55 -10.85
CA THR A 130 -1.09 8.87 -12.06
C THR A 130 -1.36 7.37 -11.99
N TYR A 131 -1.05 6.72 -10.86
CA TYR A 131 -1.28 5.28 -10.71
C TYR A 131 -2.73 4.90 -10.96
N TRP A 132 -3.68 5.62 -10.34
CA TRP A 132 -5.11 5.38 -10.56
C TRP A 132 -5.52 5.60 -12.02
N LYS A 133 -5.09 6.71 -12.63
CA LYS A 133 -5.45 7.03 -14.02
C LYS A 133 -4.92 6.04 -15.04
N GLU A 134 -3.73 5.49 -14.81
CA GLU A 134 -3.05 4.62 -15.78
C GLU A 134 -3.34 3.14 -15.54
N LYS A 135 -3.35 2.70 -14.27
CA LYS A 135 -3.48 1.27 -13.91
C LYS A 135 -4.91 0.86 -13.58
N MET A 136 -5.72 1.78 -13.04
CA MET A 136 -7.09 1.50 -12.57
C MET A 136 -8.11 2.51 -13.12
N PRO A 137 -8.12 2.81 -14.44
CA PRO A 137 -8.94 3.89 -15.01
C PRO A 137 -10.46 3.64 -14.94
N LYS A 138 -10.88 2.38 -14.71
CA LYS A 138 -12.30 1.99 -14.67
C LYS A 138 -12.84 1.88 -13.25
N ASN A 139 -11.98 1.86 -12.25
CA ASN A 139 -12.35 1.63 -10.85
C ASN A 139 -12.98 2.89 -10.26
N GLY A 140 -13.84 2.69 -9.25
CA GLY A 140 -14.20 3.78 -8.34
C GLY A 140 -12.98 4.29 -7.57
N LEU A 141 -13.05 5.52 -7.05
CA LEU A 141 -12.00 6.07 -6.19
C LEU A 141 -12.35 5.84 -4.71
N PRO A 142 -11.42 5.31 -3.90
CA PRO A 142 -11.68 5.03 -2.49
C PRO A 142 -11.89 6.31 -1.69
N VAL A 143 -12.60 6.21 -0.56
CA VAL A 143 -12.45 7.25 0.47
C VAL A 143 -11.03 7.23 1.00
N ARG A 144 -10.50 8.40 1.34
CA ARG A 144 -9.12 8.53 1.80
C ARG A 144 -9.02 9.53 2.94
N PHE A 145 -8.23 9.18 3.95
CA PHE A 145 -7.68 10.15 4.88
C PHE A 145 -6.14 10.06 4.89
N THR A 146 -5.52 11.16 5.26
CA THR A 146 -4.06 11.26 5.33
C THR A 146 -3.64 11.92 6.63
N VAL A 147 -2.74 11.26 7.36
CA VAL A 147 -2.14 11.78 8.59
C VAL A 147 -0.64 11.98 8.34
N TYR A 148 -0.07 13.05 8.88
CA TYR A 148 1.37 13.27 8.84
C TYR A 148 1.96 12.96 10.21
N LEU A 149 2.94 12.06 10.22
CA LEU A 149 3.63 11.55 11.40
C LEU A 149 5.07 12.06 11.42
N GLU A 150 5.72 11.95 12.57
CA GLU A 150 7.15 12.22 12.68
C GLU A 150 7.96 11.13 11.96
N GLU A 151 7.68 9.86 12.25
CA GLU A 151 8.35 8.72 11.63
C GLU A 151 7.40 7.56 11.31
N LEU A 152 7.92 6.67 10.45
CA LEU A 152 7.36 5.36 10.10
C LEU A 152 8.38 4.29 10.49
N PRO A 153 7.96 3.02 10.68
CA PRO A 153 8.90 1.92 10.92
C PRO A 153 9.95 1.77 9.81
N ASP A 154 9.55 2.01 8.55
CA ASP A 154 10.48 2.15 7.43
C ASP A 154 11.07 3.57 7.41
N THR A 155 12.30 3.71 7.89
CA THR A 155 12.97 4.99 8.03
C THR A 155 13.40 5.61 6.70
N ALA A 156 13.29 4.89 5.59
CA ALA A 156 13.55 5.42 4.25
C ALA A 156 12.28 5.93 3.55
N ALA A 157 11.11 5.50 4.01
CA ALA A 157 9.84 5.77 3.35
C ALA A 157 9.29 7.18 3.61
N SER A 158 8.66 7.73 2.57
CA SER A 158 7.83 8.93 2.65
C SER A 158 6.40 8.62 3.08
N TYR A 159 5.84 7.46 2.70
CA TYR A 159 4.47 7.07 3.02
C TYR A 159 4.33 5.58 3.37
N GLU A 160 3.41 5.30 4.29
CA GLU A 160 2.85 3.97 4.54
C GLU A 160 1.36 3.98 4.21
N PHE A 161 0.89 2.97 3.47
CA PHE A 161 -0.54 2.80 3.20
C PHE A 161 -1.10 1.56 3.90
N GLY A 162 -2.34 1.67 4.36
CA GLY A 162 -3.23 0.53 4.57
C GLY A 162 -4.47 0.67 3.70
N ALA A 163 -5.06 -0.43 3.28
CA ALA A 163 -6.24 -0.39 2.42
C ALA A 163 -7.23 -1.52 2.70
N VAL A 164 -8.49 -1.27 2.36
CA VAL A 164 -9.54 -2.29 2.27
C VAL A 164 -10.17 -2.22 0.89
N ALA A 165 -10.28 -3.37 0.24
CA ALA A 165 -10.90 -3.49 -1.06
C ALA A 165 -11.95 -4.61 -1.07
N LEU A 166 -12.78 -4.59 -2.10
CA LEU A 166 -13.80 -5.59 -2.37
C LEU A 166 -13.48 -6.23 -3.72
N TYR A 167 -13.38 -7.55 -3.74
CA TYR A 167 -13.44 -8.31 -4.97
C TYR A 167 -14.88 -8.76 -5.17
N GLN A 168 -15.55 -8.18 -6.16
CA GLN A 168 -16.91 -8.53 -6.52
C GLN A 168 -16.85 -9.65 -7.55
N LYS A 169 -17.19 -10.87 -7.14
CA LYS A 169 -17.30 -11.96 -8.12
C LYS A 169 -18.46 -11.59 -9.03
N ALA A 170 -18.21 -11.48 -10.34
CA ALA A 170 -19.27 -11.23 -11.29
C ALA A 170 -20.40 -12.23 -11.04
N ALA A 171 -21.63 -11.73 -10.91
CA ALA A 171 -22.79 -12.60 -10.87
C ALA A 171 -22.78 -13.44 -12.16
N GLU A 172 -22.59 -14.75 -12.04
CA GLU A 172 -22.87 -15.68 -13.14
C GLU A 172 -24.36 -15.62 -13.52
#